data_AF-A0A951UJY6-F1
#
_entry.id   AF-A0A951UJY6-F1
#
_cell.length_a   1.000
_cell.length_b   1.000
_cell.length_c   1.000
_cell.angle_alpha   90.00
_cell.angle_beta   90.00
_cell.angle_gamma   90.00
#
_symmetry.space_group_name_H-M   'P 1'
#
loop_
_entity.id
_entity.type
_entity.pdbx_description
1 polymer ?
#
loop_
_entity_poly.entity_id
_entity_poly.type
_entity_poly.pdbx_seq_one_letter_code
_entity_poly.pdbx_strand_id
1 'polypeptide(L)'
;MLAVKDPQPDFQLPPHNEAALEMLREAKDYESTVALAASGAALGTGGIVHPLGWLLFGLAYKPLVATQKFARLEKLTALLLDEFKSEGIQVFPVVKVESNNPIDLFVRFPRKTHLFISIRSKGEREIVYNEAREVLQVKRKDKNALKIWKPCPLVELADYEKWLNKNRDLFGMSSREAQKTPTAKVLVLWPPTKAVQTHNDHLYSEVGSMRILALRRKGTAFVIQEEEVTEFVRAWLAKYR
;
A
#
# COMPACT_ATOMS: atom_id res chain seq x y z
N MET A 1 -4.77 -39.39 -4.36
CA MET A 1 -5.78 -38.56 -3.67
C MET A 1 -5.06 -37.76 -2.60
N LEU A 2 -4.85 -36.46 -2.81
CA LEU A 2 -4.21 -35.60 -1.82
C LEU A 2 -5.26 -35.21 -0.79
N ALA A 3 -5.04 -35.59 0.46
CA ALA A 3 -5.91 -35.27 1.58
C ALA A 3 -6.11 -33.75 1.67
N VAL A 4 -7.37 -33.33 1.56
CA VAL A 4 -7.80 -32.00 1.96
C VAL A 4 -7.55 -31.93 3.47
N LYS A 5 -6.59 -31.10 3.88
CA LYS A 5 -6.37 -30.80 5.29
C LYS A 5 -7.62 -30.03 5.73
N ASP A 6 -8.45 -30.64 6.57
CA ASP A 6 -9.60 -29.95 7.14
C ASP A 6 -9.11 -28.65 7.83
N PRO A 7 -9.81 -27.52 7.62
CA PRO A 7 -9.43 -26.27 8.25
C PRO A 7 -9.48 -26.43 9.77
N GLN A 8 -8.47 -25.90 10.47
CA GLN A 8 -8.44 -25.97 11.93
C GLN A 8 -9.72 -25.36 12.53
N PRO A 9 -10.33 -26.00 13.53
CA PRO A 9 -11.66 -25.63 14.04
C PRO A 9 -11.73 -24.27 14.74
N ASP A 10 -10.61 -23.55 14.89
CA ASP A 10 -10.53 -22.23 15.51
C ASP A 10 -9.73 -21.24 14.66
N PHE A 11 -9.88 -21.32 13.34
CA PHE A 11 -9.23 -20.39 12.43
C PHE A 11 -9.89 -19.01 12.49
N GLN A 12 -9.25 -18.06 13.18
CA GLN A 12 -9.64 -16.66 13.17
C GLN A 12 -8.87 -15.90 12.09
N LEU A 13 -9.62 -15.16 11.27
CA LEU A 13 -9.02 -14.26 10.28
C LEU A 13 -8.18 -13.20 11.00
N PRO A 14 -7.09 -12.73 10.36
CA PRO A 14 -6.41 -11.53 10.81
C PRO A 14 -7.41 -10.38 11.00
N PRO A 15 -7.12 -9.45 11.94
CA PRO A 15 -7.94 -8.26 12.12
C PRO A 15 -8.19 -7.56 10.77
N HIS A 16 -9.45 -7.28 10.50
CA HIS A 16 -9.91 -6.65 9.27
C HIS A 16 -11.03 -5.66 9.57
N ASN A 17 -11.30 -4.78 8.61
CA ASN A 17 -12.34 -3.76 8.70
C ASN A 17 -12.20 -2.89 9.95
N GLU A 18 -13.22 -2.80 10.80
CA GLU A 18 -13.22 -1.91 11.98
C GLU A 18 -12.09 -2.25 12.97
N ALA A 19 -11.89 -3.55 13.27
CA ALA A 19 -10.80 -3.97 14.15
C ALA A 19 -9.42 -3.60 13.58
N ALA A 20 -9.26 -3.71 12.26
CA ALA A 20 -8.04 -3.27 11.59
C ALA A 20 -7.87 -1.74 11.59
N LEU A 21 -8.97 -0.99 11.50
CA LEU A 21 -8.94 0.46 11.55
C LEU A 21 -8.56 0.96 12.96
N GLU A 22 -9.07 0.30 14.00
CA GLU A 22 -8.68 0.55 15.38
C GLU A 22 -7.20 0.25 15.61
N MET A 23 -6.69 -0.89 15.13
CA MET A 23 -5.25 -1.20 15.18
C MET A 23 -4.38 -0.14 14.48
N LEU A 24 -4.84 0.41 13.35
CA LEU A 24 -4.13 1.49 12.66
C LEU A 24 -4.11 2.78 13.49
N ARG A 25 -5.20 3.09 14.19
CA ARG A 25 -5.29 4.25 15.10
C ARG A 25 -4.37 4.09 16.30
N GLU A 26 -4.41 2.94 16.96
CA GLU A 26 -3.51 2.64 18.09
C GLU A 26 -2.04 2.70 17.67
N ALA A 27 -1.67 2.11 16.53
CA ALA A 27 -0.30 2.17 16.02
C ALA A 27 0.13 3.61 15.69
N LYS A 28 -0.76 4.41 15.10
CA LYS A 28 -0.52 5.83 14.82
C LYS A 28 -0.30 6.61 16.13
N ASP A 29 -1.15 6.41 17.12
CA ASP A 29 -1.12 7.13 18.39
C ASP A 29 0.12 6.75 19.22
N TYR A 30 0.51 5.47 19.18
CA TYR A 30 1.76 5.00 19.77
C TYR A 30 2.98 5.68 19.14
N GLU A 31 3.13 5.63 17.82
CA GLU A 31 4.26 6.27 17.12
C GLU A 31 4.27 7.79 17.32
N SER A 32 3.09 8.42 17.34
CA SER A 32 2.96 9.85 17.63
C SER A 32 3.43 10.17 19.05
N THR A 33 3.06 9.35 20.04
CA THR A 33 3.49 9.52 21.43
C THR A 33 5.00 9.36 21.56
N VAL A 34 5.60 8.37 20.88
CA VAL A 34 7.06 8.18 20.86
C VAL A 34 7.75 9.39 20.21
N ALA A 35 7.23 9.91 19.10
CA ALA A 35 7.77 11.10 18.45
C ALA A 35 7.71 12.34 19.36
N LEU A 36 6.59 12.53 20.07
CA LEU A 36 6.39 13.63 21.01
C LEU A 36 7.31 13.51 22.22
N ALA A 37 7.46 12.31 22.80
CA ALA A 37 8.36 12.08 23.92
C ALA A 37 9.82 12.36 23.54
N ALA A 38 10.27 11.88 22.37
CA ALA A 38 11.62 12.13 21.86
C ALA A 38 11.85 13.62 21.59
N SER A 39 10.88 14.31 20.97
CA SER A 39 10.96 15.76 20.70
C SER A 39 10.92 16.59 21.99
N GLY A 40 10.09 16.21 22.96
CA GLY A 40 10.00 16.86 24.27
C GLY A 40 11.29 16.72 25.08
N ALA A 41 11.88 15.51 25.09
CA ALA A 41 13.19 15.28 25.69
C ALA A 41 14.29 16.10 24.99
N ALA A 42 14.24 16.21 23.65
CA ALA A 42 15.17 17.05 22.90
C ALA A 42 15.08 18.52 23.34
N LEU A 43 13.87 19.08 23.46
CA LEU A 43 13.67 20.45 23.94
C LEU A 43 14.17 20.63 25.38
N GLY A 44 13.92 19.67 26.27
CA GLY A 44 14.37 19.71 27.67
C GLY A 44 15.90 19.69 27.86
N THR A 45 16.65 19.17 26.89
CA THR A 45 18.13 19.15 26.91
C THR A 45 18.77 20.41 26.31
N GLY A 46 18.00 21.48 26.05
CA GLY A 46 18.48 22.71 25.41
C GLY A 46 18.23 22.75 23.90
N GLY A 47 17.39 21.86 23.38
CA GLY A 47 16.93 21.85 21.99
C GLY A 47 18.09 21.68 20.98
N ILE A 48 18.02 22.46 19.90
CA ILE A 48 19.02 22.46 18.80
C ILE A 48 20.36 23.07 19.17
N VAL A 49 20.55 23.57 20.40
CA VAL A 49 21.82 24.16 20.84
C VAL A 49 22.75 23.11 21.44
N HIS A 50 22.20 22.00 21.95
CA HIS A 50 22.98 20.95 22.61
C HIS A 50 23.09 19.67 21.76
N PRO A 51 24.26 19.01 21.66
CA PRO A 51 24.44 17.79 20.86
C PRO A 51 23.47 16.65 21.21
N LEU A 52 23.12 16.51 22.49
CA LEU A 52 22.11 15.53 22.94
C LEU A 52 20.71 15.83 22.41
N GLY A 53 20.33 17.11 22.31
CA GLY A 53 19.05 17.51 21.74
C GLY A 53 18.96 17.18 20.25
N TRP A 54 20.04 17.39 19.50
CA TRP A 54 20.13 16.95 18.09
C TRP A 54 19.94 15.44 17.92
N LEU A 55 20.59 14.63 18.77
CA LEU A 55 20.44 13.17 18.74
C LEU A 55 18.98 12.76 19.00
N LEU A 56 18.36 13.34 20.02
CA LEU A 56 16.98 13.04 20.41
C LEU A 56 15.97 13.48 19.32
N PHE A 57 16.17 14.62 18.67
CA PHE A 57 15.40 15.02 17.49
C PHE A 57 15.56 14.02 16.33
N GLY A 58 16.77 13.53 16.10
CA GLY A 58 17.03 12.50 15.09
C GLY A 58 16.27 11.20 15.37
N LEU A 59 16.12 10.82 16.64
CA LEU A 59 15.34 9.64 17.04
C LEU A 59 13.83 9.80 16.78
N ALA A 60 13.29 11.03 16.87
CA ALA A 60 11.88 11.31 16.59
C ALA A 60 11.51 11.16 15.10
N TYR A 61 12.48 11.22 14.18
CA TYR A 61 12.22 11.21 12.73
C TYR A 61 11.57 9.90 12.25
N LYS A 62 12.07 8.74 12.69
CA LYS A 62 11.53 7.44 12.26
C LYS A 62 10.07 7.25 12.71
N PRO A 63 9.72 7.47 13.99
CA PRO A 63 8.34 7.46 14.44
C PRO A 63 7.45 8.42 13.65
N LEU A 64 7.89 9.65 13.39
CA LEU A 64 7.11 10.63 12.65
C LEU A 64 6.79 10.17 11.21
N VAL A 65 7.75 9.55 10.52
CA VAL A 65 7.52 8.96 9.19
C VAL A 65 6.52 7.78 9.27
N ALA A 66 6.58 6.98 10.33
CA ALA A 66 5.64 5.88 10.56
C ALA A 66 4.22 6.41 10.85
N THR A 67 4.07 7.41 11.72
CA THR A 67 2.78 8.08 12.00
C THR A 67 2.14 8.62 10.73
N GLN A 68 2.91 9.28 9.86
CA GLN A 68 2.40 9.76 8.56
C GLN A 68 1.95 8.59 7.67
N LYS A 69 2.69 7.48 7.66
CA LYS A 69 2.28 6.29 6.90
C LYS A 69 0.97 5.71 7.45
N PHE A 70 0.84 5.55 8.76
CA PHE A 70 -0.38 5.03 9.38
C PHE A 70 -1.57 5.95 9.18
N ALA A 71 -1.40 7.28 9.26
CA ALA A 71 -2.47 8.23 8.96
C ALA A 71 -3.01 8.08 7.53
N ARG A 72 -2.13 7.83 6.54
CA ARG A 72 -2.54 7.57 5.15
C ARG A 72 -3.30 6.25 5.02
N LEU A 73 -2.83 5.21 5.70
CA LEU A 73 -3.50 3.90 5.72
C LEU A 73 -4.86 3.98 6.39
N GLU A 74 -4.97 4.68 7.52
CA GLU A 74 -6.21 4.91 8.24
C GLU A 74 -7.21 5.62 7.33
N LYS A 75 -6.80 6.74 6.71
CA LYS A 75 -7.65 7.50 5.78
C LYS A 75 -8.16 6.61 4.64
N LEU A 76 -7.26 5.88 3.97
CA LEU A 76 -7.65 5.05 2.84
C LEU A 76 -8.52 3.86 3.26
N THR A 77 -8.21 3.24 4.40
CA THR A 77 -8.99 2.12 4.95
C THR A 77 -10.41 2.59 5.29
N ALA A 78 -10.55 3.69 6.03
CA ALA A 78 -11.85 4.25 6.38
C ALA A 78 -12.69 4.56 5.13
N LEU A 79 -12.08 5.20 4.13
CA LEU A 79 -12.76 5.53 2.88
C LEU A 79 -13.19 4.29 2.08
N LEU A 80 -12.36 3.23 2.01
CA LEU A 80 -12.73 1.98 1.35
C LEU A 80 -13.84 1.25 2.10
N LEU A 81 -13.82 1.25 3.44
CA LEU A 81 -14.85 0.63 4.25
C LEU A 81 -16.18 1.35 4.12
N ASP A 82 -16.19 2.68 4.19
CA ASP A 82 -17.41 3.48 4.07
C ASP A 82 -18.10 3.27 2.71
N GLU A 83 -17.31 3.36 1.63
CA GLU A 83 -17.83 3.28 0.26
C GLU A 83 -18.29 1.85 -0.11
N PHE A 84 -17.58 0.82 0.32
CA PHE A 84 -17.77 -0.55 -0.16
C PHE A 84 -18.28 -1.53 0.90
N LYS A 85 -18.79 -1.03 2.04
CA LYS A 85 -19.35 -1.87 3.11
C LYS A 85 -20.44 -2.83 2.59
N SER A 86 -21.33 -2.31 1.74
CA SER A 86 -22.45 -3.06 1.16
C SER A 86 -22.00 -4.19 0.22
N GLU A 87 -20.78 -4.11 -0.30
CA GLU A 87 -20.19 -5.12 -1.19
C GLU A 87 -19.46 -6.24 -0.44
N GLY A 88 -19.48 -6.21 0.90
CA GLY A 88 -18.83 -7.22 1.75
C GLY A 88 -17.29 -7.13 1.71
N ILE A 89 -16.75 -5.92 1.56
CA ILE A 89 -15.31 -5.67 1.54
C ILE A 89 -14.63 -6.19 2.82
N GLN A 90 -13.47 -6.81 2.66
CA GLN A 90 -12.53 -7.16 3.72
C GLN A 90 -11.22 -6.41 3.49
N VAL A 91 -10.84 -5.51 4.39
CA VAL A 91 -9.59 -4.75 4.31
C VAL A 91 -8.62 -5.22 5.38
N PHE A 92 -7.46 -5.72 4.94
CA PHE A 92 -6.36 -6.21 5.78
C PHE A 92 -5.15 -5.28 5.63
N PRO A 93 -4.93 -4.33 6.54
CA PRO A 93 -3.79 -3.43 6.48
C PRO A 93 -2.52 -4.06 7.06
N VAL A 94 -1.35 -3.61 6.58
CA VAL A 94 -0.03 -3.93 7.13
C VAL A 94 0.21 -5.44 7.26
N VAL A 95 -0.15 -6.19 6.22
CA VAL A 95 0.07 -7.64 6.21
C VAL A 95 1.56 -7.92 6.15
N LYS A 96 2.09 -8.57 7.18
CA LYS A 96 3.50 -8.91 7.29
C LYS A 96 3.85 -9.99 6.26
N VAL A 97 4.89 -9.72 5.47
CA VAL A 97 5.44 -10.65 4.48
C VAL A 97 6.86 -10.97 4.90
N GLU A 98 7.18 -12.25 5.07
CA GLU A 98 8.53 -12.69 5.36
C GLU A 98 9.50 -12.17 4.30
N SER A 99 10.65 -11.63 4.71
CA SER A 99 11.72 -11.10 3.86
C SER A 99 11.40 -9.87 2.99
N ASN A 100 10.19 -9.29 3.08
CA ASN A 100 9.80 -8.11 2.29
C ASN A 100 9.15 -7.03 3.15
N ASN A 101 8.97 -5.84 2.56
CA ASN A 101 8.12 -4.81 3.17
C ASN A 101 6.69 -5.33 3.33
N PRO A 102 5.98 -4.97 4.42
CA PRO A 102 4.60 -5.38 4.60
C PRO A 102 3.72 -4.84 3.47
N ILE A 103 2.70 -5.61 3.11
CA ILE A 103 1.65 -5.16 2.20
C ILE A 103 0.90 -4.05 2.91
N ASP A 104 0.78 -2.89 2.26
CA ASP A 104 0.11 -1.76 2.89
C ASP A 104 -1.37 -2.05 3.10
N LEU A 105 -2.09 -2.48 2.06
CA LEU A 105 -3.45 -3.01 2.15
C LEU A 105 -3.62 -4.21 1.24
N PHE A 106 -4.12 -5.31 1.79
CA PHE A 106 -4.74 -6.39 1.04
C PHE A 106 -6.26 -6.24 1.17
N VAL A 107 -6.93 -6.02 0.04
CA VAL A 107 -8.38 -5.86 -0.03
C VAL A 107 -8.97 -7.08 -0.71
N ARG A 108 -9.96 -7.70 -0.08
CA ARG A 108 -10.68 -8.85 -0.63
C ARG A 108 -12.16 -8.50 -0.75
N PHE A 109 -12.69 -8.73 -1.94
CA PHE A 109 -14.11 -8.85 -2.18
C PHE A 109 -14.40 -10.34 -2.39
N PRO A 110 -14.92 -11.04 -1.36
CA PRO A 110 -15.03 -12.49 -1.37
C PRO A 110 -15.67 -13.01 -2.66
N ARG A 111 -15.02 -13.99 -3.32
CA ARG A 111 -15.44 -14.61 -4.59
C ARG A 111 -15.53 -13.67 -5.82
N LYS A 112 -15.21 -12.38 -5.70
CA LYS A 112 -15.26 -11.42 -6.81
C LYS A 112 -13.87 -11.03 -7.28
N THR A 113 -13.07 -10.40 -6.42
CA THR A 113 -11.75 -9.89 -6.78
C THR A 113 -10.88 -9.62 -5.55
N HIS A 114 -9.57 -9.60 -5.75
CA HIS A 114 -8.58 -9.19 -4.76
C HIS A 114 -7.83 -7.95 -5.25
N LEU A 115 -7.38 -7.11 -4.32
CA LEU A 115 -6.51 -5.98 -4.62
C LEU A 115 -5.34 -5.94 -3.64
N PHE A 116 -4.14 -5.79 -4.18
CA PHE A 116 -2.97 -5.36 -3.42
C PHE A 116 -2.76 -3.89 -3.67
N ILE A 117 -2.96 -3.07 -2.65
CA ILE A 117 -2.73 -1.63 -2.73
C ILE A 117 -1.44 -1.33 -1.97
N SER A 118 -0.48 -0.75 -2.66
CA SER A 118 0.72 -0.19 -2.04
C SER A 118 0.68 1.32 -2.10
N ILE A 119 0.76 1.97 -0.94
CA ILE A 119 0.76 3.42 -0.83
C ILE A 119 2.20 3.91 -0.75
N ARG A 120 2.55 4.87 -1.59
CA ARG A 120 3.91 5.42 -1.62
C ARG A 120 3.89 6.94 -1.75
N SER A 121 4.66 7.61 -0.88
CA SER A 121 5.00 9.02 -1.02
C SER A 121 6.53 9.18 -1.04
N LYS A 122 7.03 10.02 -1.93
CA LYS A 122 8.43 10.41 -2.09
C LYS A 122 8.63 11.92 -1.98
N GLY A 123 7.68 12.64 -1.41
CA GLY A 123 7.66 14.10 -1.34
C GLY A 123 7.31 14.72 -2.70
N GLU A 124 7.77 15.95 -2.94
CA GLU A 124 7.52 16.69 -4.18
C GLU A 124 8.35 16.15 -5.34
N ARG A 125 8.01 14.94 -5.78
CA ARG A 125 8.73 14.21 -6.81
C ARG A 125 7.76 13.62 -7.80
N GLU A 126 8.24 13.52 -9.02
CA GLU A 126 7.50 12.94 -10.12
C GLU A 126 8.00 11.53 -10.40
N ILE A 127 7.07 10.64 -10.71
CA ILE A 127 7.36 9.24 -10.99
C ILE A 127 7.35 9.04 -12.51
N VAL A 128 8.49 8.61 -13.02
CA VAL A 128 8.71 8.32 -14.43
C VAL A 128 8.87 6.81 -14.59
N TYR A 129 8.29 6.25 -15.64
CA TYR A 129 8.51 4.85 -15.98
C TYR A 129 9.50 4.78 -17.14
N ASN A 130 10.60 4.05 -16.94
CA ASN A 130 11.57 3.79 -17.98
C ASN A 130 11.24 2.43 -18.61
N GLU A 131 10.72 2.46 -19.84
CA GLU A 131 10.25 1.26 -20.56
C GLU A 131 11.38 0.29 -20.89
N ALA A 132 12.52 0.81 -21.37
CA ALA A 132 13.67 -0.01 -21.76
C ALA A 132 14.23 -0.87 -20.61
N ARG A 133 14.09 -0.39 -19.37
CA ARG A 133 14.53 -1.10 -18.17
C ARG A 133 13.38 -1.66 -17.34
N GLU A 134 12.14 -1.38 -17.73
CA GLU A 134 10.92 -1.65 -16.97
C GLU A 134 11.00 -1.22 -15.49
N VAL A 135 11.59 -0.05 -15.22
CA VAL A 135 11.77 0.45 -13.84
C VAL A 135 11.12 1.79 -13.61
N LEU A 136 10.56 1.95 -12.41
CA LEU A 136 10.17 3.25 -11.90
C LEU A 136 11.39 4.06 -11.50
N GLN A 137 11.41 5.32 -11.93
CA GLN A 137 12.40 6.32 -11.59
C GLN A 137 11.71 7.49 -10.90
N VAL A 138 12.44 8.10 -9.98
CA VAL A 138 12.00 9.27 -9.24
C VAL A 138 12.76 10.46 -9.80
N LYS A 139 12.01 11.40 -10.39
CA LYS A 139 12.48 12.69 -10.86
C LYS A 139 12.23 13.73 -9.77
N ARG A 140 13.21 14.57 -9.47
CA ARG A 140 12.96 15.73 -8.61
C ARG A 140 12.53 16.92 -9.47
N LYS A 141 11.68 17.80 -8.92
CA LYS A 141 11.27 19.03 -9.62
C LYS A 141 12.43 20.01 -9.82
N ASP A 142 13.36 20.06 -8.86
CA ASP A 142 14.52 20.97 -8.86
C ASP A 142 15.71 20.47 -9.69
N LYS A 143 15.76 19.17 -10.02
CA LYS A 143 16.91 18.53 -10.67
C LYS A 143 16.46 17.53 -11.72
N ASN A 144 17.01 17.65 -12.92
CA ASN A 144 16.83 16.68 -14.02
C ASN A 144 17.42 15.28 -13.75
N ALA A 145 17.96 15.03 -12.56
CA ALA A 145 18.51 13.74 -12.19
C ALA A 145 17.39 12.71 -11.94
N LEU A 146 17.38 11.66 -12.74
CA LEU A 146 16.51 10.50 -12.58
C LEU A 146 17.20 9.45 -11.69
N LYS A 147 16.57 9.12 -10.56
CA LYS A 147 17.07 8.04 -9.69
C LYS A 147 16.15 6.84 -9.75
N ILE A 148 16.71 5.65 -9.92
CA ILE A 148 15.94 4.40 -9.87
C ILE A 148 15.25 4.29 -8.51
N TRP A 149 13.96 3.98 -8.51
CA TRP A 149 13.21 3.71 -7.29
C TRP A 149 13.60 2.33 -6.76
N LYS A 150 14.27 2.32 -5.60
CA LYS A 150 14.63 1.11 -4.85
C LYS A 150 13.99 1.12 -3.46
N PRO A 151 13.40 0.00 -3.01
CA PRO A 151 12.98 -1.16 -3.81
C PRO A 151 11.93 -0.77 -4.86
N CYS A 152 11.77 -1.54 -5.93
CA CYS A 152 10.82 -1.20 -6.99
C CYS A 152 9.41 -1.67 -6.60
N PRO A 153 8.42 -0.75 -6.47
CA PRO A 153 7.08 -1.12 -6.02
C PRO A 153 6.37 -2.13 -6.93
N LEU A 154 6.63 -2.08 -8.24
CA LEU A 154 6.02 -3.01 -9.21
C LEU A 154 6.46 -4.46 -8.98
N VAL A 155 7.68 -4.66 -8.47
CA VAL A 155 8.20 -5.99 -8.14
C VAL A 155 7.61 -6.46 -6.80
N GLU A 156 7.57 -5.57 -5.80
CA GLU A 156 6.96 -5.86 -4.49
C GLU A 156 5.51 -6.34 -4.66
N LEU A 157 4.70 -5.61 -5.43
CA LEU A 157 3.30 -5.97 -5.70
C LEU A 157 3.14 -7.35 -6.34
N ALA A 158 4.05 -7.74 -7.25
CA ALA A 158 4.01 -9.05 -7.87
C ALA A 158 4.45 -10.18 -6.91
N ASP A 159 5.39 -9.89 -6.03
CA ASP A 159 5.86 -10.86 -5.04
C ASP A 159 4.80 -11.04 -3.92
N TYR A 160 3.98 -10.01 -3.63
CA TYR A 160 2.83 -10.12 -2.71
C TYR A 160 1.75 -11.08 -3.22
N GLU A 161 1.44 -11.05 -4.50
CA GLU A 161 0.50 -12.00 -5.12
C GLU A 161 0.99 -13.46 -4.98
N LYS A 162 2.29 -13.69 -5.20
CA LYS A 162 2.90 -15.01 -4.99
C LYS A 162 2.86 -15.43 -3.53
N TRP A 163 3.11 -14.49 -2.61
CA TRP A 163 3.06 -14.76 -1.17
C TRP A 163 1.64 -15.11 -0.72
N LEU A 164 0.61 -14.41 -1.21
CA LEU A 164 -0.79 -14.70 -0.91
C LEU A 164 -1.18 -16.10 -1.35
N ASN A 165 -0.77 -16.53 -2.55
CA ASN A 165 -1.07 -17.88 -3.02
C ASN A 165 -0.51 -18.98 -2.10
N LYS A 166 0.66 -18.74 -1.49
CA LYS A 166 1.26 -19.65 -0.50
C LYS A 166 0.57 -19.57 0.86
N ASN A 167 0.14 -18.39 1.26
CA ASN A 167 -0.42 -18.09 2.58
C ASN A 167 -1.93 -17.85 2.57
N ARG A 168 -2.63 -18.35 1.54
CA ARG A 168 -4.07 -18.17 1.34
C ARG A 168 -4.91 -18.64 2.53
N ASP A 169 -4.37 -19.64 3.22
CA ASP A 169 -4.94 -20.25 4.41
C ASP A 169 -5.08 -19.19 5.53
N LEU A 170 -4.15 -18.22 5.64
CA LEU A 170 -4.22 -17.09 6.58
C LEU A 170 -5.40 -16.14 6.33
N PHE A 171 -6.08 -16.26 5.19
CA PHE A 171 -7.25 -15.44 4.87
C PHE A 171 -8.50 -16.31 4.69
N GLY A 172 -8.46 -17.57 5.14
CA GLY A 172 -9.57 -18.51 4.99
C GLY A 172 -9.96 -18.74 3.53
N MET A 173 -9.02 -18.60 2.60
CA MET A 173 -9.27 -18.75 1.16
C MET A 173 -9.00 -20.17 0.71
N SER A 174 -9.88 -20.69 -0.16
CA SER A 174 -9.60 -21.94 -0.87
C SER A 174 -8.52 -21.73 -1.95
N SER A 175 -7.85 -22.81 -2.36
CA SER A 175 -6.90 -22.77 -3.49
C SER A 175 -7.53 -22.25 -4.79
N ARG A 176 -8.82 -22.58 -5.01
CA ARG A 176 -9.58 -22.10 -6.17
C ARG A 176 -9.79 -20.59 -6.10
N GLU A 177 -10.13 -20.06 -4.93
CA GLU A 177 -10.34 -18.63 -4.73
C GLU A 177 -9.02 -17.86 -4.90
N ALA A 178 -7.92 -18.32 -4.30
CA ALA A 178 -6.63 -17.65 -4.41
C ALA A 178 -6.11 -17.55 -5.86
N GLN A 179 -6.28 -18.62 -6.66
CA GLN A 179 -5.70 -18.70 -8.00
C GLN A 179 -6.61 -18.21 -9.13
N LYS A 180 -7.93 -18.40 -9.02
CA LYS A 180 -8.87 -18.05 -10.12
C LYS A 180 -9.51 -16.69 -9.96
N THR A 181 -9.46 -16.10 -8.75
CA THR A 181 -10.04 -14.79 -8.52
C THR A 181 -9.14 -13.71 -9.13
N PRO A 182 -9.69 -12.82 -9.97
CA PRO A 182 -8.91 -11.75 -10.57
C PRO A 182 -8.31 -10.87 -9.48
N THR A 183 -7.02 -10.57 -9.62
CA THR A 183 -6.25 -9.79 -8.64
C THR A 183 -5.68 -8.54 -9.29
N ALA A 184 -6.00 -7.37 -8.73
CA ALA A 184 -5.40 -6.10 -9.13
C ALA A 184 -4.17 -5.78 -8.27
N LYS A 185 -3.08 -5.36 -8.92
CA LYS A 185 -1.89 -4.80 -8.27
C LYS A 185 -1.93 -3.30 -8.46
N VAL A 186 -2.02 -2.54 -7.39
CA VAL A 186 -2.26 -1.10 -7.43
C VAL A 186 -1.17 -0.38 -6.64
N LEU A 187 -0.47 0.53 -7.32
CA LEU A 187 0.44 1.48 -6.71
C LEU A 187 -0.28 2.83 -6.61
N VAL A 188 -0.58 3.24 -5.38
CA VAL A 188 -1.18 4.54 -5.09
C VAL A 188 -0.07 5.53 -4.77
N LEU A 189 0.02 6.56 -5.60
CA LEU A 189 0.90 7.70 -5.36
C LEU A 189 0.20 8.67 -4.43
N TRP A 190 0.79 8.88 -3.26
CA TRP A 190 0.21 9.78 -2.27
C TRP A 190 0.79 11.19 -2.41
N PRO A 191 -0.05 12.24 -2.45
CA PRO A 191 0.42 13.62 -2.52
C PRO A 191 1.50 13.94 -1.48
N PRO A 192 2.52 14.76 -1.83
CA PRO A 192 2.64 15.53 -3.08
C PRO A 192 3.34 14.79 -4.24
N THR A 193 3.56 13.47 -4.12
CA THR A 193 4.13 12.67 -5.20
C THR A 193 3.13 12.47 -6.32
N LYS A 194 3.55 12.61 -7.57
CA LYS A 194 2.68 12.45 -8.74
C LYS A 194 3.36 11.64 -9.83
N ALA A 195 2.58 11.00 -10.69
CA ALA A 195 3.11 10.50 -11.97
C ALA A 195 3.40 11.68 -12.90
N VAL A 196 4.40 11.55 -13.76
CA VAL A 196 4.59 12.48 -14.89
C VAL A 196 3.35 12.45 -15.80
N GLN A 197 2.95 13.59 -16.35
CA GLN A 197 1.77 13.67 -17.23
C GLN A 197 2.04 13.14 -18.65
N THR A 198 3.30 13.05 -19.04
CA THR A 198 3.76 12.74 -20.40
C THR A 198 4.28 11.30 -20.53
N HIS A 199 3.58 10.31 -19.99
CA HIS A 199 3.86 8.92 -20.35
C HIS A 199 3.32 8.62 -21.76
N ASN A 200 3.92 7.65 -22.43
CA ASN A 200 3.45 7.24 -23.75
C ASN A 200 2.04 6.64 -23.66
N ASP A 201 1.20 6.93 -24.66
CA ASP A 201 -0.22 6.57 -24.65
C ASP A 201 -0.47 5.07 -24.52
N HIS A 202 0.42 4.22 -25.03
CA HIS A 202 0.31 2.75 -24.96
C HIS A 202 0.52 2.17 -23.55
N LEU A 203 1.05 2.96 -22.61
CA LEU A 203 1.15 2.57 -21.21
C LEU A 203 -0.16 2.76 -20.45
N TYR A 204 -1.14 3.43 -21.05
CA TYR A 204 -2.46 3.59 -20.46
C TYR A 204 -3.37 2.45 -20.88
N SER A 205 -4.20 1.98 -19.94
CA SER A 205 -5.25 1.00 -20.17
C SER A 205 -6.56 1.55 -19.63
N GLU A 206 -7.65 1.17 -20.30
CA GLU A 206 -8.99 1.50 -19.84
C GLU A 206 -9.49 0.46 -18.82
N VAL A 207 -9.97 0.94 -17.69
CA VAL A 207 -10.66 0.15 -16.66
C VAL A 207 -11.98 0.85 -16.39
N GLY A 208 -13.07 0.31 -16.92
CA GLY A 208 -14.36 1.01 -16.94
C GLY A 208 -14.25 2.31 -17.75
N SER A 209 -14.60 3.43 -17.13
CA SER A 209 -14.46 4.78 -17.72
C SER A 209 -13.07 5.40 -17.49
N MET A 210 -12.19 4.77 -16.72
CA MET A 210 -10.93 5.35 -16.31
C MET A 210 -9.80 4.99 -17.26
N ARG A 211 -8.96 5.98 -17.59
CA ARG A 211 -7.71 5.78 -18.33
C ARG A 211 -6.53 5.80 -17.35
N ILE A 212 -5.95 4.63 -17.10
CA ILE A 212 -4.99 4.43 -16.00
C ILE A 212 -3.66 3.89 -16.50
N LEU A 213 -2.56 4.33 -15.89
CA LEU A 213 -1.23 3.80 -16.17
C LEU A 213 -1.13 2.33 -15.77
N ALA A 214 -0.92 1.44 -16.74
CA ALA A 214 -0.80 0.00 -16.58
C ALA A 214 0.63 -0.44 -16.94
N LEU A 215 1.49 -0.53 -15.93
CA LEU A 215 2.90 -0.83 -16.12
C LEU A 215 3.16 -2.33 -16.07
N ARG A 216 3.88 -2.85 -17.06
CA ARG A 216 4.24 -4.27 -17.17
C ARG A 216 5.66 -4.50 -16.65
N ARG A 217 5.83 -5.46 -15.74
CA ARG A 217 7.17 -5.92 -15.31
C ARG A 217 7.15 -7.36 -14.81
N LYS A 218 6.42 -7.61 -13.72
CA LYS A 218 6.11 -8.95 -13.21
C LYS A 218 4.59 -9.12 -13.15
N GLY A 219 3.99 -9.02 -14.33
CA GLY A 219 2.56 -8.78 -14.51
C GLY A 219 2.22 -7.29 -14.58
N THR A 220 0.92 -7.01 -14.68
CA THR A 220 0.39 -5.65 -14.79
C THR A 220 0.15 -5.06 -13.41
N ALA A 221 0.69 -3.87 -13.15
CA ALA A 221 0.36 -3.06 -11.99
C ALA A 221 -0.17 -1.71 -12.44
N PHE A 222 -1.28 -1.29 -11.83
CA PHE A 222 -1.94 -0.02 -12.09
C PHE A 222 -1.33 1.06 -11.20
N VAL A 223 -0.99 2.21 -11.77
CA VAL A 223 -0.48 3.37 -11.03
C VAL A 223 -1.54 4.45 -11.07
N ILE A 224 -2.02 4.84 -9.90
CA ILE A 224 -3.07 5.84 -9.71
C ILE A 224 -2.67 6.84 -8.64
N GLN A 225 -3.35 7.98 -8.61
CA GLN A 225 -3.28 8.94 -7.51
C GLN A 225 -4.22 8.52 -6.37
N GLU A 226 -4.06 9.15 -5.20
CA GLU A 226 -4.92 8.91 -4.05
C GLU A 226 -6.40 9.13 -4.36
N GLU A 227 -6.70 10.21 -5.07
CA GLU A 227 -8.07 10.66 -5.32
C GLU A 227 -8.83 9.71 -6.26
N GLU A 228 -8.09 8.90 -7.02
CA GLU A 228 -8.62 7.98 -8.04
C GLU A 228 -8.95 6.58 -7.46
N VAL A 229 -8.64 6.30 -6.18
CA VAL A 229 -8.74 4.95 -5.62
C VAL A 229 -10.18 4.43 -5.59
N THR A 230 -11.15 5.25 -5.16
CA THR A 230 -12.57 4.82 -5.09
C THR A 230 -13.13 4.52 -6.48
N GLU A 231 -12.87 5.41 -7.43
CA GLU A 231 -13.31 5.25 -8.82
C GLU A 231 -12.68 3.98 -9.43
N PHE A 232 -11.39 3.75 -9.18
CA PHE A 232 -10.70 2.54 -9.66
C PHE A 232 -11.34 1.28 -9.10
N VAL A 233 -11.57 1.22 -7.78
CA VAL A 233 -12.17 0.04 -7.15
C VAL A 233 -13.58 -0.19 -7.70
N ARG A 234 -14.38 0.86 -7.88
CA ARG A 234 -15.71 0.77 -8.47
C ARG A 234 -15.68 0.25 -9.91
N ALA A 235 -14.82 0.80 -10.75
CA ALA A 235 -14.66 0.39 -12.14
C ALA A 235 -14.13 -1.05 -12.26
N TRP A 236 -13.19 -1.42 -11.39
CA TRP A 236 -12.65 -2.77 -11.32
C TRP A 236 -13.71 -3.79 -10.89
N LEU A 237 -14.50 -3.49 -9.86
CA LEU A 237 -15.61 -4.34 -9.42
C LEU A 237 -16.66 -4.51 -10.51
N ALA A 238 -17.01 -3.45 -11.23
CA ALA A 238 -17.99 -3.51 -12.31
C ALA A 238 -17.59 -4.49 -13.43
N LYS A 239 -16.29 -4.68 -13.66
CA LYS A 239 -15.77 -5.65 -14.65
C LYS A 239 -16.00 -7.12 -14.26
N TYR A 240 -16.19 -7.39 -12.96
CA TYR A 240 -16.29 -8.75 -12.41
C TYR A 240 -17.58 -8.97 -11.61
N ARG A 241 -18.59 -8.11 -11.82
CA ARG A 241 -19.96 -8.33 -11.37
C ARG A 241 -20.69 -9.33 -12.26
#